data_AF-A0A497GAI6-F1
#
_entry.id   AF-A0A497GAI6-F1
#
_cell.length_a   1.000
_cell.length_b   1.000
_cell.length_c   1.000
_cell.angle_alpha   90.00
_cell.angle_beta   90.00
_cell.angle_gamma   90.00
#
_symmetry.space_group_name_H-M   'P 1'
#
loop_
_entity.id
_entity.type
_entity.pdbx_description
1 polymer ?
#
loop_
_entity_poly.entity_id
_entity_poly.type
_entity_poly.pdbx_seq_one_letter_code
_entity_poly.pdbx_strand_id
1 'polypeptide(L)'
;MEVEDAREAVLEALKSYMRSNGRRLLAMIDALGQEEVVIYASALYSYFKPRPSLERLDAALGALHQLGVREVARGIRLVEGEPLRLRVSKEVIRELLAEEEP
;
A
#
# COMPACT_ATOMS: atom_id res chain seq x y z
N MET A 1 -6.37 18.36 -5.04
CA MET A 1 -6.27 16.89 -5.06
C MET A 1 -7.17 16.37 -3.97
N GLU A 2 -8.15 15.53 -4.31
CA GLU A 2 -9.06 14.99 -3.30
C GLU A 2 -8.37 13.87 -2.52
N VAL A 3 -8.68 13.73 -1.22
CA VAL A 3 -8.14 12.66 -0.37
C VAL A 3 -8.39 11.29 -0.99
N GLU A 4 -9.56 11.12 -1.60
CA GLU A 4 -10.00 9.86 -2.17
C GLU A 4 -9.18 9.47 -3.41
N ASP A 5 -8.84 10.44 -4.27
CA ASP A 5 -7.93 10.21 -5.42
C ASP A 5 -6.58 9.67 -4.96
N ALA A 6 -6.03 10.25 -3.88
CA ALA A 6 -4.74 9.84 -3.34
C ALA A 6 -4.82 8.45 -2.70
N ARG A 7 -5.91 8.14 -1.99
CA ARG A 7 -6.15 6.79 -1.44
C ARG A 7 -6.26 5.76 -2.55
N GLU A 8 -7.09 6.02 -3.55
CA GLU A 8 -7.32 5.11 -4.66
C GLU A 8 -6.00 4.81 -5.38
N ALA A 9 -5.22 5.84 -5.72
CA ALA A 9 -3.95 5.65 -6.43
C ALA A 9 -2.92 4.83 -5.62
N VAL A 10 -2.88 5.01 -4.29
CA VAL A 10 -2.03 4.19 -3.40
C VAL A 10 -2.53 2.75 -3.33
N LEU A 11 -3.84 2.55 -3.21
CA LEU A 11 -4.45 1.22 -3.15
C LEU A 11 -4.27 0.45 -4.45
N GLU A 12 -4.42 1.08 -5.61
CA GLU A 12 -4.17 0.46 -6.91
C GLU A 12 -2.72 -0.01 -7.06
N ALA A 13 -1.76 0.82 -6.64
CA ALA A 13 -0.35 0.46 -6.63
C ALA A 13 -0.08 -0.72 -5.68
N LEU A 14 -0.67 -0.70 -4.48
CA LEU A 14 -0.54 -1.79 -3.51
C LEU A 14 -1.16 -3.10 -4.03
N LYS A 15 -2.37 -3.07 -4.59
CA LYS A 15 -3.01 -4.23 -5.20
C LYS A 15 -2.15 -4.80 -6.32
N SER A 16 -1.63 -3.95 -7.20
CA SER A 16 -0.75 -4.38 -8.30
C SER A 16 0.56 -4.99 -7.79
N TYR A 17 1.14 -4.43 -6.73
CA TYR A 17 2.29 -5.02 -6.03
C TYR A 17 1.97 -6.38 -5.43
N MET A 18 0.79 -6.54 -4.79
CA MET A 18 0.33 -7.79 -4.18
C MET A 18 0.10 -8.89 -5.22
N ARG A 19 -0.41 -8.57 -6.41
CA ARG A 19 -0.51 -9.55 -7.51
C ARG A 19 0.85 -10.15 -7.88
N SER A 20 1.89 -9.32 -7.89
CA SER A 20 3.24 -9.75 -8.27
C SER A 20 4.03 -10.40 -7.13
N ASN A 21 3.85 -9.93 -5.89
CA ASN A 21 4.73 -10.26 -4.77
C ASN A 21 4.01 -10.89 -3.58
N GLY A 22 2.68 -10.82 -3.52
CA GLY A 22 1.88 -11.09 -2.33
C GLY A 22 2.00 -12.51 -1.83
N ARG A 23 2.02 -13.52 -2.71
CA ARG A 23 2.21 -14.93 -2.29
C ARG A 23 3.55 -15.16 -1.58
N ARG A 24 4.63 -14.60 -2.13
CA ARG A 24 5.97 -14.68 -1.52
C ARG A 24 6.01 -13.91 -0.20
N LEU A 25 5.40 -12.72 -0.17
CA LEU A 25 5.31 -11.88 1.02
C LEU A 25 4.55 -12.59 2.15
N LEU A 26 3.41 -13.19 1.83
CA LEU A 26 2.58 -13.94 2.78
C LEU A 26 3.36 -15.14 3.35
N ALA A 27 4.02 -15.91 2.50
CA ALA A 27 4.85 -17.04 2.95
C ALA A 27 5.98 -16.60 3.90
N MET A 28 6.62 -15.46 3.63
CA MET A 28 7.64 -14.89 4.53
C MET A 28 7.06 -14.44 5.87
N ILE A 29 5.92 -13.74 5.84
CA ILE A 29 5.21 -13.27 7.04
C ILE A 29 4.81 -14.48 7.92
N ASP A 30 4.27 -15.53 7.30
CA ASP A 30 3.90 -16.79 7.97
C ASP A 30 5.13 -17.46 8.60
N ALA A 31 6.23 -17.59 7.87
CA ALA A 31 7.45 -18.22 8.36
C ALA A 31 8.11 -17.46 9.53
N LEU A 32 7.97 -16.13 9.55
CA LEU A 32 8.50 -15.27 10.60
C LEU A 32 7.54 -15.09 11.79
N GLY A 33 6.32 -15.63 11.72
CA GLY A 33 5.29 -15.45 12.75
C GLY A 33 4.87 -13.97 12.92
N GLN A 34 4.91 -13.20 11.84
CA GLN A 34 4.53 -11.79 11.84
C GLN A 34 3.04 -11.63 11.48
N GLU A 35 2.40 -10.60 12.03
CA GLU A 35 1.00 -10.25 11.72
C GLU A 35 0.88 -9.03 10.80
N GLU A 36 1.96 -8.27 10.63
CA GLU A 36 2.01 -7.09 9.77
C GLU A 36 3.36 -6.99 9.08
N VAL A 37 3.38 -6.34 7.92
CA VAL A 37 4.61 -6.01 7.19
C VAL A 37 4.67 -4.52 6.87
N VAL A 38 5.88 -3.99 6.83
CA VAL A 38 6.15 -2.61 6.37
C VAL A 38 6.60 -2.64 4.93
N ILE A 39 5.88 -1.93 4.07
CA ILE A 39 6.16 -1.77 2.64
C ILE A 39 6.61 -0.34 2.42
N TYR A 40 7.86 -0.18 1.98
CA TYR A 40 8.40 1.12 1.61
C TYR A 40 7.76 1.61 0.32
N ALA A 41 7.51 2.93 0.21
CA ALA A 41 6.96 3.53 -1.01
C ALA A 41 7.75 3.16 -2.27
N SER A 42 9.07 3.02 -2.14
CA SER A 42 9.95 2.60 -3.23
C SER A 42 9.61 1.25 -3.85
N ALA A 43 9.07 0.31 -3.06
CA ALA A 43 8.63 -0.99 -3.57
C ALA A 43 7.37 -0.87 -4.46
N LEU A 44 6.62 0.22 -4.32
CA LEU A 44 5.37 0.46 -5.03
C LEU A 44 5.55 1.36 -6.26
N TYR A 45 6.71 2.01 -6.45
CA TYR A 45 6.93 2.95 -7.56
C TYR A 45 6.69 2.32 -8.93
N SER A 46 7.15 1.07 -9.15
CA SER A 46 6.95 0.36 -10.43
C SER A 46 5.50 -0.09 -10.67
N TYR A 47 4.64 0.01 -9.66
CA TYR A 47 3.24 -0.41 -9.70
C TYR A 47 2.28 0.78 -9.70
N PHE A 48 2.79 1.98 -9.43
CA PHE A 48 2.03 3.20 -9.41
C PHE A 48 1.73 3.68 -10.84
N LYS A 49 0.48 4.06 -11.09
CA LYS A 49 0.04 4.64 -12.37
C LYS A 49 -0.11 6.15 -12.19
N PRO A 50 0.75 6.98 -12.82
CA PRO A 50 0.63 8.43 -12.76
C PRO A 50 -0.71 8.92 -13.29
N ARG A 51 -1.25 9.95 -12.64
CA ARG A 51 -2.49 10.64 -13.03
C ARG A 51 -2.19 12.15 -13.18
N PRO A 52 -2.99 12.92 -13.95
CA PRO A 52 -2.74 14.35 -14.15
C PRO A 52 -2.65 15.18 -12.85
N SER A 53 -3.38 14.80 -11.81
CA SER A 53 -3.35 15.42 -10.48
C SER A 53 -2.34 14.79 -9.52
N LEU A 54 -1.67 13.70 -9.93
CA LEU A 54 -0.91 12.83 -9.06
C LEU A 54 0.19 12.09 -9.86
N GLU A 55 1.28 12.80 -10.14
CA GLU A 55 2.35 12.29 -11.01
C GLU A 55 3.25 11.25 -10.32
N ARG A 56 3.33 11.28 -8.99
CA ARG A 56 4.23 10.44 -8.19
C ARG A 56 3.53 9.86 -6.97
N LEU A 57 3.87 8.62 -6.62
CA LEU A 57 3.38 7.97 -5.40
C LEU A 57 3.75 8.77 -4.13
N ASP A 58 4.95 9.36 -4.08
CA ASP A 58 5.37 10.18 -2.93
C ASP A 58 4.45 11.39 -2.73
N ALA A 59 3.90 11.94 -3.82
CA ALA A 59 2.95 13.06 -3.73
C ALA A 59 1.61 12.60 -3.16
N ALA A 60 1.13 11.40 -3.54
CA ALA A 60 -0.07 10.80 -2.94
C ALA A 60 0.12 10.57 -1.44
N LEU A 61 1.17 9.82 -1.07
CA LEU A 61 1.44 9.50 0.33
C LEU A 61 1.70 10.76 1.15
N GLY A 62 2.43 11.73 0.59
CA GLY A 62 2.71 13.01 1.22
C GLY A 62 1.45 13.83 1.47
N ALA A 63 0.51 13.87 0.52
CA ALA A 63 -0.75 14.57 0.72
C ALA A 63 -1.65 13.88 1.75
N LEU A 64 -1.72 12.54 1.74
CA LEU A 64 -2.42 11.80 2.79
C LEU A 64 -1.83 12.10 4.17
N HIS A 65 -0.50 12.13 4.29
CA HIS A 65 0.19 12.49 5.52
C HIS A 65 -0.15 13.93 5.97
N GLN A 66 -0.06 14.91 5.08
CA GLN A 66 -0.36 16.32 5.36
C GLN A 66 -1.80 16.55 5.79
N LEU A 67 -2.73 15.74 5.26
CA LEU A 67 -4.15 15.78 5.60
C LEU A 67 -4.48 14.97 6.87
N GLY A 68 -3.46 14.43 7.56
CA GLY A 68 -3.62 13.67 8.81
C GLY A 68 -4.21 12.27 8.61
N VAL A 69 -4.21 11.76 7.38
CA VAL A 69 -4.75 10.42 7.08
C VAL A 69 -3.76 9.36 7.55
N ARG A 70 -4.13 8.66 8.63
CA ARG A 70 -3.33 7.57 9.21
C ARG A 70 -3.67 6.20 8.65
N GLU A 71 -4.89 6.03 8.16
CA GLU A 71 -5.38 4.79 7.58
C GLU A 71 -5.86 5.07 6.15
N VAL A 72 -5.19 4.41 5.20
CA VAL A 72 -5.49 4.53 3.76
C VAL A 72 -6.73 3.70 3.43
N ALA A 73 -6.80 2.50 4.01
CA ALA A 73 -7.96 1.61 4.02
C ALA A 73 -7.85 0.69 5.24
N ARG A 74 -8.92 -0.05 5.57
CA ARG A 74 -8.95 -0.98 6.70
C ARG A 74 -7.72 -1.91 6.69
N GLY A 75 -6.90 -1.84 7.74
CA GLY A 75 -5.70 -2.68 7.88
C GLY A 75 -4.50 -2.25 7.02
N ILE A 76 -4.57 -1.09 6.36
CA ILE A 76 -3.48 -0.44 5.61
C ILE A 76 -3.23 0.94 6.21
N ARG A 77 -2.18 1.04 7.01
CA ARG A 77 -1.83 2.26 7.74
C ARG A 77 -0.65 2.97 7.10
N LEU A 78 -0.74 4.29 7.04
CA LEU A 78 0.40 5.12 6.71
C LEU A 78 1.31 5.21 7.93
N VAL A 79 2.59 4.89 7.75
CA VAL A 79 3.61 5.02 8.80
C VAL A 79 4.30 6.35 8.62
N GLU A 80 4.25 7.18 9.67
CA GLU A 80 4.93 8.48 9.71
C GLU A 80 6.45 8.31 9.63
N GLY A 81 7.11 9.17 8.84
CA GLY A 81 8.56 9.19 8.67
C GLY A 81 9.00 9.37 7.21
N GLU A 82 10.28 9.66 7.02
CA GLU A 82 10.92 9.75 5.71
C GLU A 82 11.91 8.58 5.52
N PRO A 83 11.80 7.77 4.46
CA PRO A 83 10.73 7.76 3.46
C PRO A 83 9.40 7.23 4.03
N LEU A 84 8.28 7.65 3.41
CA LEU A 84 6.92 7.20 3.72
C LEU A 84 6.76 5.69 3.43
N ARG A 85 5.93 5.02 4.25
CA ARG A 85 5.76 3.56 4.22
C ARG A 85 4.32 3.20 4.56
N LEU A 86 3.89 2.04 4.11
CA LEU A 86 2.62 1.45 4.50
C LEU A 86 2.89 0.29 5.46
N ARG A 87 2.08 0.19 6.51
CA ARG A 87 1.97 -1.01 7.32
C ARG A 87 0.70 -1.75 6.92
N VAL A 88 0.85 -3.00 6.50
CA VAL A 88 -0.24 -3.81 5.96
C VAL A 88 -0.37 -5.06 6.80
N SER A 89 -1.59 -5.37 7.25
CA SER A 89 -1.84 -6.60 7.99
C SER A 89 -1.79 -7.82 7.08
N LYS A 90 -1.40 -8.94 7.67
CA LYS A 90 -1.44 -10.26 7.04
C LYS A 90 -2.83 -10.63 6.53
N GLU A 91 -3.86 -10.28 7.29
CA GLU A 91 -5.27 -10.48 6.90
C GLU A 91 -5.59 -9.76 5.59
N VAL A 92 -5.20 -8.49 5.47
CA VAL A 92 -5.41 -7.71 4.24
C VAL A 92 -4.66 -8.32 3.06
N ILE A 93 -3.43 -8.80 3.26
CA ILE A 93 -2.67 -9.47 2.19
C ILE A 93 -3.43 -10.72 1.71
N ARG A 94 -4.03 -11.49 2.61
CA ARG A 94 -4.85 -12.67 2.26
C ARG A 94 -6.11 -12.27 1.49
N GLU A 95 -6.82 -11.25 1.95
CA GLU A 95 -8.02 -10.72 1.28
C GLU A 95 -7.69 -10.27 -0.15
N LEU A 96 -6.64 -9.46 -0.31
CA LEU A 96 -6.20 -8.96 -1.61
C LEU A 96 -5.72 -10.07 -2.57
N LEU A 97 -5.24 -11.19 -2.06
CA LEU A 97 -4.87 -12.34 -2.89
C LEU A 97 -6.08 -13.21 -3.25
N ALA A 98 -7.10 -13.29 -2.38
CA ALA A 98 -8.33 -14.03 -2.64
C ALA A 98 -9.24 -13.33 -3.66
N GLU A 99 -9.23 -11.98 -3.72
CA GLU A 99 -9.93 -11.20 -4.76
C GLU A 99 -9.41 -11.50 -6.19
N GLU A 100 -8.23 -12.13 -6.32
CA GLU A 100 -7.58 -12.42 -7.60
C GLU A 100 -7.78 -13.86 -8.07
N GLU A 101 -8.40 -14.73 -7.26
CA GLU A 101 -8.75 -16.09 -7.66
C GLU A 101 -10.15 -16.07 -8.31
N PRO A 102 -10.27 -16.48 -9.59
CA PRO A 102 -11.53 -16.43 -10.36
C PRO A 102 -12.59 -17.43 -9.88
#